data_AF-A0A1D2QXJ4-F1
#
_entry.id   AF-A0A1D2QXJ4-F1
#
_cell.length_a   1.000
_cell.length_b   1.000
_cell.length_c   1.000
_cell.angle_alpha   90.00
_cell.angle_beta   90.00
_cell.angle_gamma   90.00
#
_symmetry.space_group_name_H-M   'P 1'
#
loop_
_entity.id
_entity.type
_entity.pdbx_description
1 polymer ?
#
loop_
_entity_poly.entity_id
_entity_poly.type
_entity_poly.pdbx_seq_one_letter_code
_entity_poly.pdbx_strand_id
1 'polypeptide(L)'
;MDIFEKFNYSTQNLLHVLKEMESHLPEPRVRQIENLERSIKDVRTDLLNMELKEKYPGADPDAELLDLVGSEPVISLKEEKEEIRKMLEKRI
;
A
#
# COMPACT_ATOMS: atom_id res chain seq x y z
N MET A 1 -8.01 15.13 0.54
CA MET A 1 -7.11 14.07 0.02
C MET A 1 -6.42 13.48 1.22
N ASP A 2 -6.73 12.21 1.50
CA ASP A 2 -6.35 11.49 2.72
C ASP A 2 -4.82 11.31 2.80
N ILE A 3 -4.25 11.19 4.00
CA ILE A 3 -2.78 11.06 4.17
C ILE A 3 -2.29 9.78 3.50
N PHE A 4 -3.05 8.68 3.62
CA PHE A 4 -2.79 7.44 2.92
C PHE A 4 -2.74 7.62 1.40
N GLU A 5 -3.68 8.38 0.82
CA GLU A 5 -3.75 8.56 -0.63
C GLU A 5 -2.54 9.32 -1.17
N LYS A 6 -2.09 10.36 -0.45
CA LYS A 6 -0.89 11.11 -0.81
C LYS A 6 0.35 10.25 -0.72
N PHE A 7 0.48 9.52 0.40
CA PHE A 7 1.61 8.62 0.61
C PHE A 7 1.66 7.55 -0.48
N ASN A 8 0.55 6.80 -0.68
CA ASN A 8 0.49 5.71 -1.65
C ASN A 8 0.76 6.19 -3.08
N TYR A 9 0.19 7.31 -3.51
CA TYR A 9 0.45 7.86 -4.84
C TYR A 9 1.92 8.21 -5.05
N SER A 10 2.55 8.89 -4.09
CA SER A 10 3.96 9.26 -4.18
C SER A 10 4.89 8.06 -4.15
N THR A 11 4.60 7.06 -3.31
CA THR A 11 5.45 5.88 -3.18
C THR A 11 5.31 4.92 -4.35
N GLN A 12 4.11 4.74 -4.93
CA GLN A 12 3.95 3.90 -6.11
C GLN A 12 4.71 4.45 -7.32
N ASN A 13 4.72 5.77 -7.52
CA ASN A 13 5.52 6.39 -8.57
C ASN A 13 7.02 6.16 -8.36
N LEU A 14 7.49 6.28 -7.12
CA LEU A 14 8.89 6.00 -6.77
C LEU A 14 9.24 4.53 -7.03
N LEU A 15 8.42 3.60 -6.56
CA LEU A 15 8.63 2.16 -6.76
C LEU A 15 8.66 1.79 -8.25
N HIS A 16 7.78 2.40 -9.06
CA HIS A 16 7.78 2.20 -10.50
C HIS A 16 9.12 2.62 -11.13
N VAL A 17 9.61 3.82 -10.80
CA VAL A 17 10.92 4.31 -11.28
C VAL A 17 12.06 3.39 -10.81
N LEU A 18 12.03 2.93 -9.55
CA LEU A 18 13.06 2.05 -9.01
C LEU A 18 13.10 0.70 -9.74
N LYS A 19 11.94 0.12 -10.07
CA LYS A 19 11.81 -1.13 -10.83
C LYS A 19 12.35 -0.99 -12.26
N GLU A 20 12.14 0.15 -12.91
CA GLU A 20 12.73 0.43 -14.23
C GLU A 20 14.27 0.53 -14.17
N MET A 21 14.80 1.04 -13.05
CA MET A 21 16.25 1.20 -12.85
C MET A 21 16.96 -0.06 -12.34
N GLU A 22 16.22 -1.02 -11.77
CA GLU A 22 16.75 -2.20 -11.07
C GLU A 22 17.71 -3.02 -11.93
N SER A 23 17.42 -3.14 -13.23
CA SER A 23 18.25 -3.87 -14.20
C SER A 23 19.64 -3.25 -14.47
N HIS A 24 19.87 -2.03 -13.98
CA HIS A 24 21.11 -1.27 -14.20
C HIS A 24 21.89 -0.99 -12.91
N LEU A 25 21.41 -1.48 -11.77
CA LEU A 25 21.98 -1.16 -10.47
C LEU A 25 22.89 -2.28 -9.92
N PRO A 26 23.99 -1.93 -9.22
CA PRO A 26 24.82 -2.93 -8.54
C PRO A 26 24.08 -3.54 -7.34
N GLU A 27 24.36 -4.81 -7.01
CA GLU A 27 23.66 -5.58 -5.95
C GLU A 27 23.43 -4.84 -4.61
N PRO A 28 24.39 -4.05 -4.06
CA PRO A 28 24.14 -3.33 -2.82
C PRO A 28 23.01 -2.31 -2.93
N ARG A 29 22.79 -1.73 -4.13
CA ARG A 29 21.69 -0.81 -4.41
C ARG A 29 20.37 -1.54 -4.57
N VAL A 30 20.37 -2.75 -5.14
CA VAL A 30 19.19 -3.63 -5.20
C VAL A 30 18.67 -3.95 -3.80
N ARG A 31 19.55 -4.38 -2.88
CA ARG A 31 19.15 -4.64 -1.48
C ARG A 31 18.63 -3.39 -0.76
N GLN A 32 19.17 -2.22 -1.08
CA GLN A 32 18.67 -0.95 -0.54
C GLN A 32 17.27 -0.65 -1.04
N ILE A 33 16.98 -0.96 -2.31
CA ILE A 33 15.64 -0.84 -2.89
C ILE A 33 14.70 -1.80 -2.16
N GLU A 34 14.99 -3.09 -2.08
CA GLU A 34 14.13 -4.07 -1.37
C GLU A 34 13.78 -3.64 0.07
N ASN A 35 14.75 -3.10 0.81
CA ASN A 35 14.52 -2.57 2.16
C ASN A 35 13.61 -1.33 2.16
N LEU A 36 13.74 -0.46 1.15
CA LEU A 36 12.87 0.68 0.96
C LEU A 36 11.45 0.22 0.62
N GLU A 37 11.29 -0.77 -0.25
CA GLU A 37 9.96 -1.33 -0.61
C GLU A 37 9.25 -1.88 0.63
N ARG A 38 9.97 -2.61 1.48
CA ARG A 38 9.44 -3.11 2.76
C ARG A 38 9.03 -1.97 3.68
N SER A 39 9.88 -0.95 3.84
CA SER A 39 9.58 0.21 4.69
C SER A 39 8.36 0.99 4.19
N ILE A 40 8.22 1.14 2.87
CA ILE A 40 7.04 1.76 2.23
C ILE A 40 5.79 0.94 2.54
N LYS A 41 5.88 -0.40 2.41
CA LYS A 41 4.77 -1.30 2.70
C LYS A 41 4.29 -1.18 4.15
N ASP A 42 5.22 -1.20 5.11
CA ASP A 42 4.89 -1.09 6.54
C ASP A 42 4.15 0.24 6.84
N VAL A 43 4.70 1.37 6.38
CA VAL A 43 4.07 2.69 6.58
C VAL A 43 2.71 2.77 5.89
N ARG A 44 2.57 2.17 4.70
CA ARG A 44 1.31 2.13 3.98
C ARG A 44 0.23 1.38 4.78
N THR A 45 0.57 0.21 5.30
CA THR A 45 -0.33 -0.62 6.11
C THR A 45 -0.75 0.10 7.38
N ASP A 46 0.19 0.77 8.07
CA ASP A 46 -0.11 1.56 9.26
C ASP A 46 -1.09 2.71 8.97
N LEU A 47 -0.86 3.46 7.90
CA LEU A 47 -1.72 4.57 7.49
C LEU A 47 -3.13 4.09 7.10
N LEU A 48 -3.22 2.97 6.36
CA LEU A 48 -4.50 2.41 5.98
C LEU A 48 -5.30 1.90 7.19
N ASN A 49 -4.61 1.20 8.10
CA ASN A 49 -5.22 0.70 9.34
C ASN A 49 -5.72 1.86 10.21
N MET A 50 -4.96 2.94 10.30
CA MET A 50 -5.36 4.16 11.00
C MET A 50 -6.64 4.76 10.40
N GLU A 51 -6.69 4.97 9.08
CA GLU A 51 -7.87 5.53 8.40
C GLU A 51 -9.10 4.60 8.51
N LEU A 52 -8.90 3.28 8.45
CA LEU A 52 -9.98 2.30 8.60
C LEU A 52 -10.54 2.28 10.02
N LYS A 53 -9.70 2.33 11.05
CA LYS A 53 -10.15 2.39 12.45
C LYS A 53 -10.86 3.70 12.78
N GLU A 54 -10.45 4.80 12.17
CA GLU A 54 -11.15 6.09 12.31
C GLU A 54 -12.57 6.02 11.72
N LYS A 55 -12.73 5.39 10.55
CA LYS A 55 -14.03 5.26 9.86
C LYS A 55 -14.87 4.10 10.42
N TYR A 56 -14.24 3.06 10.95
CA TYR A 56 -14.83 1.82 11.44
C TYR A 56 -14.14 1.35 12.73
N PRO A 57 -14.49 1.90 13.91
CA PRO A 57 -13.80 1.65 15.18
C PRO A 57 -13.82 0.21 15.70
N GLY A 58 -14.66 -0.66 15.13
CA GLY A 58 -14.75 -2.09 15.44
C GLY A 58 -14.18 -3.02 14.38
N ALA A 59 -13.60 -2.47 13.30
CA ALA A 59 -12.97 -3.28 12.28
C ALA A 59 -11.62 -3.82 12.80
N ASP A 60 -11.40 -5.11 12.58
CA ASP A 60 -10.09 -5.76 12.70
C ASP A 60 -9.65 -6.16 11.28
N PRO A 61 -9.02 -5.23 10.52
CA PRO A 61 -8.63 -5.50 9.15
C PRO A 61 -7.48 -6.50 9.13
N ASP A 62 -7.69 -7.59 8.41
CA ASP A 62 -6.69 -8.63 8.18
C ASP A 62 -5.43 -8.04 7.51
N ALA A 63 -4.26 -8.36 8.05
CA ALA A 63 -2.98 -7.87 7.52
C ALA A 63 -2.77 -8.28 6.06
N GLU A 64 -3.23 -9.47 5.65
CA GLU A 64 -3.14 -9.92 4.26
C GLU A 64 -4.04 -9.08 3.34
N LEU A 65 -5.22 -8.64 3.83
CA LEU A 65 -6.10 -7.77 3.07
C LEU A 65 -5.54 -6.35 2.94
N LEU A 66 -4.87 -5.84 3.99
CA LEU A 66 -4.19 -4.54 3.94
C LEU A 66 -3.01 -4.56 2.97
N ASP A 67 -2.30 -5.68 2.90
CA ASP A 67 -1.17 -5.88 2.00
C ASP A 67 -1.58 -5.86 0.52
N LEU A 68 -2.78 -6.37 0.19
CA LEU A 68 -3.30 -6.40 -1.17
C LEU A 68 -3.58 -5.00 -1.74
N VAL A 69 -3.85 -4.02 -0.87
CA VAL A 69 -4.22 -2.65 -1.24
C VAL A 69 -2.98 -1.88 -1.65
N GLY A 70 -2.81 -1.63 -2.94
CA GLY A 70 -1.69 -0.88 -3.52
C GLY A 70 -0.53 -1.74 -4.03
N SER A 71 -0.71 -3.06 -4.19
CA SER A 71 0.35 -3.99 -4.58
C SER A 71 0.96 -3.69 -5.95
N GLU A 72 0.20 -3.17 -6.92
CA GLU A 72 0.67 -2.68 -8.21
C GLU A 72 -0.35 -1.66 -8.76
N PRO A 73 0.06 -0.69 -9.62
CA PRO A 73 -0.86 0.28 -10.21
C PRO A 73 -1.65 -0.37 -11.35
N VAL A 74 -2.52 -1.33 -11.03
CA VAL A 74 -3.46 -1.91 -12.01
C VAL A 74 -4.86 -1.32 -11.83
N ILE A 75 -5.16 -0.80 -10.63
CA ILE A 75 -6.50 -0.37 -10.23
C ILE A 75 -6.37 0.96 -9.49
N SER A 76 -7.31 1.89 -9.67
CA SER A 76 -7.25 3.17 -8.97
C SER A 76 -7.45 2.98 -7.46
N LEU A 77 -6.79 3.79 -6.62
CA LEU A 77 -6.95 3.80 -5.16
C LEU A 77 -8.42 3.82 -4.69
N LYS A 78 -9.29 4.47 -5.47
CA LYS A 78 -10.73 4.55 -5.21
C LYS A 78 -11.40 3.18 -5.37
N GLU A 79 -11.03 2.42 -6.39
CA GLU A 79 -11.52 1.07 -6.64
C GLU A 79 -10.97 0.07 -5.61
N GLU A 80 -9.70 0.21 -5.20
CA GLU A 80 -9.12 -0.62 -4.14
C GLU A 80 -9.86 -0.45 -2.81
N LYS A 81 -10.12 0.80 -2.38
CA LYS A 81 -10.89 1.10 -1.17
C LYS A 81 -12.31 0.52 -1.23
N GLU A 82 -12.93 0.52 -2.41
CA GLU A 82 -14.27 -0.04 -2.61
C GLU A 82 -14.29 -1.57 -2.51
N GLU A 83 -13.24 -2.26 -2.99
CA GLU A 83 -13.12 -3.72 -2.83
C GLU A 83 -12.93 -4.13 -1.36
N ILE A 84 -12.10 -3.40 -0.61
CA ILE A 84 -11.96 -3.63 0.85
C ILE A 84 -13.32 -3.47 1.53
N ARG A 85 -14.03 -2.38 1.20
CA ARG A 85 -15.36 -2.06 1.75
C ARG A 85 -16.32 -3.24 1.55
N LYS A 86 -16.40 -3.78 0.32
CA LYS A 86 -17.22 -4.97 0.00
C LYS A 86 -16.80 -6.21 0.77
N MET A 87 -15.50 -6.43 1.01
CA MET A 87 -15.02 -7.58 1.78
C MET A 87 -15.35 -7.47 3.27
N LEU A 88 -15.25 -6.27 3.85
CA LEU A 88 -15.62 -6.01 5.24
C LEU A 88 -17.14 -6.16 5.46
N GLU A 89 -17.96 -5.66 4.54
CA GLU A 89 -19.44 -5.77 4.61
C GLU A 89 -19.94 -7.23 4.57
N LYS A 90 -19.19 -8.16 3.96
CA LYS A 90 -19.53 -9.60 3.93
C LYS A 90 -19.22 -10.35 5.22
N ARG A 91 -18.39 -9.77 6.11
CA ARG A 91 -17.95 -10.41 7.36
C ARG A 91 -18.79 -10.00 8.58
N ILE A 92 -19.77 -9.11 8.39
CA ILE A 92 -20.76 -8.65 9.38
C ILE A 92 -22.11 -9.32 9.09
#